data_AF-V7B6D5-F1
#
_entry.id   AF-V7B6D5-F1
#
_cell.length_a   1.000
_cell.length_b   1.000
_cell.length_c   1.000
_cell.angle_alpha   90.00
_cell.angle_beta   90.00
_cell.angle_gamma   90.00
#
_symmetry.space_group_name_H-M   'P 1'
#
loop_
_entity.id
_entity.type
_entity.pdbx_description
1 polymer ?
#
loop_
_entity_poly.entity_id
_entity_poly.type
_entity_poly.pdbx_seq_one_letter_code
_entity_poly.pdbx_strand_id
1 'polypeptide(L)' 'MGAFETEKRISLKLMVLKEENKVIFAETGKDFVDILLSFLTLSLGTIARLVRRESKLQPPEAASLSSIYQ' A
#
# COMPACT_ATOMS: atom_id res chain seq x y z
N MET A 1 -6.33 27.43 27.51
CA MET A 1 -4.90 27.35 27.15
C MET A 1 -4.78 26.22 26.16
N GLY A 2 -4.80 26.54 24.87
CA GLY A 2 -4.78 25.52 23.81
C GLY A 2 -3.41 24.85 23.78
N ALA A 3 -3.39 23.52 23.87
CA ALA A 3 -2.18 22.77 23.57
C ALA A 3 -1.82 23.06 22.11
N PHE A 4 -0.59 23.51 21.89
CA PHE A 4 -0.03 23.56 20.54
C PHE A 4 0.06 22.10 20.08
N GLU A 5 -0.78 21.71 19.13
CA GLU A 5 -0.69 20.42 18.45
C GLU A 5 0.73 20.32 17.90
N THR A 6 1.55 19.48 18.52
CA THR A 6 2.90 19.19 18.04
C THR A 6 2.76 18.55 16.66
N GLU A 7 3.31 19.19 15.62
CA GLU A 7 3.29 18.65 14.27
C GLU A 7 3.77 17.18 14.28
N LYS A 8 2.89 16.25 13.93
CA LYS A 8 3.25 14.84 13.80
C LYS A 8 4.17 14.69 12.60
N ARG A 9 5.47 14.57 12.87
CA ARG A 9 6.48 14.28 11.85
C ARG A 9 6.50 12.79 11.57
N ILE A 10 6.42 12.44 10.29
CA ILE A 10 6.63 11.08 9.82
C ILE A 10 8.10 10.92 9.44
N SER A 11 8.75 9.88 9.97
CA SER A 11 10.12 9.52 9.58
C SER A 11 10.10 8.35 8.61
N LEU A 12 10.87 8.49 7.53
CA LEU A 12 11.04 7.50 6.48
C LEU A 12 12.53 7.28 6.27
N LYS A 13 13.00 6.04 6.36
CA LYS A 13 14.38 5.66 6.09
C LYS A 13 14.43 4.95 4.75
N LEU A 14 15.22 5.49 3.82
CA LEU A 14 15.31 5.00 2.46
C LEU A 14 16.66 4.36 2.21
N MET A 15 16.66 3.21 1.53
CA MET A 15 17.83 2.63 0.91
C MET A 15 17.78 2.94 -0.59
N VAL A 16 18.78 3.67 -1.06
CA VAL A 16 18.83 4.20 -2.44
C VAL A 16 20.05 3.63 -3.15
N LEU A 17 19.83 3.01 -4.30
CA LEU A 17 20.88 2.70 -5.25
C LEU A 17 21.17 3.97 -6.06
N LYS A 18 22.21 4.69 -5.65
CA LYS A 18 22.53 6.02 -6.20
C LYS A 18 22.89 5.99 -7.68
N GLU A 19 23.55 4.93 -8.14
CA GLU A 19 23.96 4.79 -9.54
C GLU A 19 22.77 4.74 -10.50
N GLU A 20 21.67 4.15 -10.07
CA GLU A 20 20.41 4.07 -10.83
C GLU A 20 19.38 5.13 -10.39
N ASN A 21 19.73 5.99 -9.43
CA ASN A 21 18.82 6.93 -8.76
C ASN A 21 17.49 6.26 -8.32
N LYS A 22 17.58 5.04 -7.78
CA LYS A 22 16.44 4.18 -7.49
C LYS A 22 16.33 3.88 -5.99
N VAL A 23 15.14 4.08 -5.43
CA VAL A 23 14.82 3.62 -4.07
C VAL A 23 14.52 2.13 -4.13
N ILE A 24 15.29 1.32 -3.40
CA ILE A 24 15.14 -0.14 -3.39
C ILE A 24 14.45 -0.65 -2.12
N PHE A 25 14.48 0.14 -1.04
CA PHE A 25 13.80 -0.20 0.20
C PHE A 25 13.41 1.06 0.97
N ALA A 26 12.27 1.01 1.67
CA ALA A 26 11.80 2.08 2.55
C ALA A 26 11.29 1.47 3.88
N GLU A 27 11.86 1.93 4.99
CA GLU A 27 11.49 1.55 6.35
C GLU A 27 10.81 2.74 7.04
N THR A 28 9.69 2.51 7.73
CA THR A 28 8.93 3.57 8.39
C THR A 28 8.03 3.03 9.49
N GLY A 29 7.48 3.93 10.30
CA GLY A 29 6.55 3.61 11.36
C GLY A 29 5.16 3.25 10.84
N LYS A 30 4.38 2.59 11.72
CA LYS A 30 3.01 2.13 11.45
C LYS A 30 2.10 3.23 10.90
N ASP A 31 2.18 4.44 11.45
CA ASP A 31 1.33 5.57 11.06
C ASP A 31 1.40 5.87 9.55
N PHE A 32 2.59 5.81 8.95
CA PHE A 32 2.74 6.02 7.50
C PHE A 32 2.21 4.84 6.69
N VAL A 33 2.49 3.61 7.15
CA VAL A 33 2.03 2.39 6.48
C VAL A 33 0.51 2.33 6.44
N ASP A 34 -0.16 2.66 7.54
CA ASP A 34 -1.62 2.70 7.61
C ASP A 34 -2.19 3.73 6.63
N ILE A 35 -1.59 4.92 6.56
CA ILE A 35 -1.99 5.96 5.60
C ILE A 35 -1.82 5.46 4.16
N LEU A 36 -0.65 4.92 3.81
CA LEU A 36 -0.37 4.38 2.48
C LEU A 36 -1.35 3.27 2.10
N LEU A 37 -1.57 2.32 3.01
CA LEU A 37 -2.49 1.20 2.79
C LEU A 37 -3.95 1.66 2.73
N SER A 38 -4.34 2.74 3.43
CA SER A 38 -5.69 3.29 3.32
C SER A 38 -5.98 3.79 1.90
N PHE A 39 -5.01 4.48 1.26
CA PHE A 39 -5.12 4.90 -0.13
C PHE A 39 -5.20 3.70 -1.09
N LEU A 40 -4.35 2.70 -0.87
CA LEU A 40 -4.33 1.48 -1.68
C LEU A 40 -5.59 0.63 -1.49
N THR A 41 -6.16 0.58 -0.29
CA THR A 41 -7.38 -0.19 -0.01
C THR A 41 -8.56 0.37 -0.82
N LEU A 42 -8.66 1.69 -0.95
CA LEU A 42 -9.72 2.33 -1.74
C LEU A 42 -9.59 2.01 -3.24
N SER A 43 -8.38 2.13 -3.78
CA SER A 43 -8.13 1.84 -5.20
C SER A 43 -8.25 0.34 -5.51
N LEU A 44 -7.68 -0.52 -4.67
CA LEU A 44 -7.80 -1.99 -4.78
C LEU A 44 -9.22 -2.46 -4.57
N GLY A 45 -9.99 -1.89 -3.64
CA GLY A 45 -11.40 -2.23 -3.44
C GLY A 45 -12.25 -1.89 -4.68
N THR A 46 -11.91 -0.79 -5.37
CA THR A 46 -12.55 -0.43 -6.64
C THR A 46 -12.19 -1.42 -7.75
N ILE A 47 -10.90 -1.77 -7.89
CA ILE A 47 -10.43 -2.77 -8.85
C ILE A 47 -11.10 -4.12 -8.58
N ALA A 48 -11.12 -4.59 -7.33
CA ALA A 48 -11.75 -5.84 -6.93
C ALA A 48 -13.24 -5.86 -7.29
N ARG A 49 -13.95 -4.73 -7.07
CA ARG A 49 -15.36 -4.59 -7.47
C ARG A 49 -15.54 -4.63 -8.99
N LEU A 50 -14.65 -3.97 -9.75
CA LEU A 50 -14.67 -4.00 -11.22
C LEU A 50 -14.37 -5.39 -11.76
N VAL A 51 -13.29 -6.03 -11.30
CA VAL A 51 -12.94 -7.41 -11.64
C VAL A 51 -14.12 -8.35 -11.38
N ARG A 52 -14.78 -8.24 -10.21
CA ARG A 52 -15.97 -9.04 -9.88
C ARG A 52 -17.16 -8.79 -10.82
N ARG A 53 -17.30 -7.56 -11.35
CA ARG A 53 -18.37 -7.18 -12.27
C ARG A 53 -18.10 -7.69 -13.69
N GLU A 54 -16.85 -7.59 -14.15
CA GLU A 54 -16.39 -8.13 -15.43
C GLU A 54 -16.36 -9.66 -15.41
N SER A 55 -16.06 -10.27 -14.26
CA SER A 55 -16.06 -11.71 -14.06
C SER A 55 -17.46 -12.32 -13.90
N LYS A 56 -18.52 -11.65 -14.36
CA LYS A 56 -19.86 -12.24 -14.49
C LYS A 56 -19.91 -13.44 -15.47
N LEU A 57 -18.77 -13.94 -15.95
CA LEU A 57 -18.62 -15.21 -16.69
C LEU A 57 -18.15 -16.42 -15.86
N GLN A 58 -17.78 -16.26 -14.58
CA GLN A 58 -17.63 -17.28 -13.53
C GLN A 58 -16.81 -16.67 -12.38
N PRO A 59 -16.94 -17.15 -11.12
CA PRO A 59 -16.11 -16.67 -10.04
C PRO A 59 -14.66 -16.83 -10.47
N PRO A 60 -13.87 -15.74 -10.59
CA PRO A 60 -12.45 -15.93 -10.76
C PRO A 60 -12.04 -16.58 -9.45
N GLU A 61 -11.56 -17.81 -9.52
CA GLU A 61 -10.58 -18.29 -8.58
C GLU A 61 -9.53 -17.19 -8.52
N ALA A 62 -9.72 -16.28 -7.56
CA ALA A 62 -8.73 -15.34 -7.14
C ALA A 62 -7.59 -16.25 -6.74
N ALA A 63 -6.65 -16.44 -7.66
CA ALA A 63 -5.42 -17.15 -7.44
C ALA A 63 -4.78 -16.42 -6.27
N SER A 64 -5.08 -16.96 -5.09
CA SER A 64 -4.74 -16.41 -3.81
C SER A 64 -3.25 -16.12 -3.84
N LEU A 65 -2.84 -14.99 -3.25
CA LEU A 65 -1.42 -14.60 -3.17
C LEU A 65 -0.56 -15.71 -2.52
N SER A 66 -1.19 -16.68 -1.85
CA SER A 66 -0.54 -17.92 -1.39
C SER A 66 0.12 -18.75 -2.50
N SER A 67 -0.28 -18.62 -3.77
CA SER A 67 0.32 -19.38 -4.88
C SER A 67 1.63 -18.79 -5.42
N ILE A 68 2.01 -17.58 -5.03
CA ILE A 68 3.20 -16.88 -5.57
C ILE A 68 4.48 -17.28 -4.81
N TYR A 69 4.32 -17.96 -3.68
CA TYR A 69 5.42 -18.40 -2.82
C TYR A 69 5.73 -19.90 -2.93
N GLN A 70 5.12 -20.59 -3.91
CA GLN A 70 5.53 -21.94 -4.33
C GLN A 70 6.42 -21.86 -5.56
#